data_AF-A0A661YWZ1-F1
#
_entry.id   AF-A0A661YWZ1-F1
#
_cell.length_a   1.000
_cell.length_b   1.000
_cell.length_c   1.000
_cell.angle_alpha   90.00
_cell.angle_beta   90.00
_cell.angle_gamma   90.00
#
_symmetry.space_group_name_H-M   'P 1'
#
loop_
_entity.id
_entity.type
_entity.pdbx_description
1 polymer ?
#
loop_
_entity_poly.entity_id
_entity_poly.type
_entity_poly.pdbx_seq_one_letter_code
_entity_poly.pdbx_strand_id
1 'polypeptide(L)'
;FLSHYRIASGDDDLFINKAANRKNTRISLNPYSKTISIPEKTFKDWFNQKRRHYSTGKNYKFWHLLLLGLWESSSFLFLITLLLIFYHKLVLVQSLVIIGLWITTKLIVTKKFMILQEEKQLLLLSPLFETIIVTLGVIINLSNMLLKQRKWK
;
A
#
# COMPACT_ATOMS: atom_id res chain seq x y z
N PHE A 1 11.81 13.97 -19.92
CA PHE A 1 12.21 12.58 -19.65
C PHE A 1 13.63 12.48 -19.08
N LEU A 2 14.60 13.25 -19.59
CA LEU A 2 15.97 13.38 -19.04
C LEU A 2 16.08 13.59 -17.51
N SER A 3 15.07 14.18 -16.87
CA SER A 3 15.05 14.40 -15.41
C SER A 3 14.91 13.12 -14.56
N HIS A 4 14.38 12.02 -15.12
CA HIS A 4 14.17 10.76 -14.37
C HIS A 4 15.35 9.79 -14.50
N TYR A 5 16.32 10.07 -15.36
CA TYR A 5 17.48 9.20 -15.62
C TYR A 5 18.34 8.91 -14.36
N ARG A 6 18.20 9.73 -13.31
CA ARG A 6 18.92 9.60 -12.04
C ARG A 6 18.10 8.90 -10.94
N ILE A 7 16.89 8.45 -11.24
CA ILE A 7 15.99 7.81 -10.27
C ILE A 7 16.14 6.29 -10.35
N ALA A 8 16.26 5.64 -9.20
CA ALA A 8 16.61 4.23 -9.10
C ALA A 8 15.46 3.24 -9.45
N SER A 9 14.22 3.72 -9.56
CA SER A 9 13.02 2.92 -9.86
C SER A 9 11.80 3.83 -10.11
N GLY A 10 10.79 3.34 -10.84
CA GLY A 10 9.48 3.98 -10.99
C GLY A 10 9.43 5.13 -12.01
N ASP A 11 10.21 5.04 -13.10
CA ASP A 11 10.15 6.02 -14.21
C ASP A 11 8.75 6.09 -14.83
N ASP A 12 8.15 4.94 -15.11
CA ASP A 12 6.80 4.84 -15.69
C ASP A 12 5.73 5.48 -14.80
N ASP A 13 5.72 5.12 -13.51
CA ASP A 13 4.79 5.69 -12.51
C ASP A 13 4.93 7.21 -12.43
N LEU A 14 6.17 7.72 -12.47
CA LEU A 14 6.45 9.16 -12.42
C LEU A 14 6.05 9.88 -13.70
N PHE A 15 6.27 9.26 -14.85
CA PHE A 15 5.82 9.79 -16.13
C PHE A 15 4.29 9.93 -16.15
N ILE A 16 3.57 8.87 -15.79
CA ILE A 16 2.10 8.90 -15.71
C ILE A 16 1.64 9.91 -14.66
N ASN A 17 2.26 9.93 -13.47
CA ASN A 17 1.94 10.90 -12.42
C ASN A 17 2.01 12.34 -12.92
N LYS A 18 2.99 12.65 -13.77
CA LYS A 18 3.18 13.98 -14.37
C LYS A 18 2.21 14.26 -15.51
N ALA A 19 2.08 13.35 -16.48
CA ALA A 19 1.30 13.54 -17.71
C ALA A 19 -0.23 13.40 -17.52
N ALA A 20 -0.66 12.61 -16.53
CA ALA A 20 -2.07 12.36 -16.24
C ALA A 20 -2.78 13.57 -15.63
N ASN A 21 -4.02 13.78 -16.05
CA ASN A 21 -4.97 14.78 -15.56
C ASN A 21 -6.41 14.21 -15.62
N ARG A 22 -7.38 14.95 -15.07
CA ARG A 22 -8.78 14.49 -14.97
C ARG A 22 -9.48 14.22 -16.32
N LYS A 23 -8.94 14.74 -17.43
CA LYS A 23 -9.53 14.65 -18.77
C LYS A 23 -8.91 13.54 -19.63
N ASN A 24 -7.72 13.06 -19.29
CA ASN A 24 -6.98 12.07 -20.09
C ASN A 24 -6.73 10.74 -19.37
N THR A 25 -7.41 10.51 -18.24
CA THR A 25 -7.37 9.24 -17.52
C THR A 25 -8.71 8.52 -17.58
N ARG A 26 -8.65 7.19 -17.67
CA ARG A 26 -9.82 6.29 -17.61
C ARG A 26 -9.41 5.01 -16.88
N ILE A 27 -10.34 4.40 -16.16
CA ILE A 27 -10.14 3.10 -15.53
C ILE A 27 -10.23 2.02 -16.63
N SER A 28 -9.19 1.19 -16.75
CA SER A 28 -9.20 -0.02 -17.59
C SER A 28 -9.27 -1.25 -16.70
N LEU A 29 -10.31 -2.07 -16.90
CA LEU A 29 -10.54 -3.31 -16.15
C LEU A 29 -10.44 -4.56 -17.05
N ASN A 30 -9.81 -4.42 -18.22
CA ASN A 30 -9.69 -5.52 -19.17
C ASN A 30 -8.77 -6.62 -18.60
N PRO A 31 -9.25 -7.88 -18.43
CA PRO A 31 -8.42 -8.98 -17.94
C PRO A 31 -7.14 -9.20 -18.75
N TYR A 32 -7.17 -8.92 -20.07
CA TYR A 32 -6.03 -9.06 -20.96
C TYR A 32 -4.99 -7.93 -20.85
N SER A 33 -5.30 -6.84 -20.13
CA SER A 33 -4.34 -5.75 -19.88
C SER A 33 -3.49 -5.96 -18.62
N LYS A 34 -3.61 -7.12 -17.96
CA LYS A 34 -2.86 -7.44 -16.75
C LYS A 34 -1.40 -7.77 -17.09
N THR A 35 -0.47 -7.21 -16.33
CA THR A 35 0.94 -7.57 -16.37
C THR A 35 1.32 -8.25 -15.07
N ILE A 36 1.83 -9.49 -15.15
CA ILE A 36 2.24 -10.29 -13.99
C ILE A 36 3.76 -10.33 -13.95
N SER A 37 4.35 -9.87 -12.84
CA SER A 37 5.79 -9.94 -12.58
C SER A 37 6.12 -11.13 -11.67
N ILE A 38 7.32 -11.67 -11.81
CA ILE A 38 7.84 -12.69 -10.89
C ILE A 38 8.12 -12.03 -9.53
N PRO A 39 7.59 -12.55 -8.41
CA PRO A 39 7.86 -12.00 -7.09
C PRO A 39 9.29 -12.31 -6.65
N GLU A 40 9.84 -11.45 -5.78
CA GLU A 40 11.15 -11.68 -5.14
C GLU A 40 11.13 -12.97 -4.31
N LYS A 41 12.18 -13.78 -4.42
CA LYS A 41 12.25 -15.12 -3.78
C LYS A 41 12.63 -15.07 -2.30
N THR A 42 13.18 -13.96 -1.83
CA THR A 42 13.59 -13.80 -0.43
C THR A 42 12.99 -12.54 0.18
N PHE A 43 12.73 -12.57 1.49
CA PHE A 43 12.24 -11.41 2.21
C PHE A 43 13.21 -10.22 2.16
N LYS A 44 14.53 -10.50 2.16
CA LYS A 44 15.56 -9.45 2.06
C LYS A 44 15.48 -8.73 0.72
N ASP A 45 15.33 -9.47 -0.37
CA ASP A 45 15.22 -8.89 -1.72
C ASP A 45 13.90 -8.12 -1.87
N TRP A 46 12.79 -8.70 -1.40
CA TRP A 46 11.49 -8.03 -1.32
C TRP A 46 11.56 -6.72 -0.52
N PHE A 47 12.20 -6.72 0.65
CA PHE A 47 12.33 -5.54 1.50
C PHE A 47 13.16 -4.46 0.81
N ASN A 48 14.27 -4.83 0.16
CA ASN A 48 15.08 -3.90 -0.63
C ASN A 48 14.32 -3.35 -1.84
N GLN A 49 13.53 -4.18 -2.53
CA GLN A 49 12.66 -3.76 -3.63
C GLN A 49 11.62 -2.75 -3.15
N LYS A 50 10.91 -3.01 -2.05
CA LYS A 50 9.91 -2.10 -1.48
C LYS A 50 10.53 -0.81 -0.96
N ARG A 51 11.71 -0.87 -0.32
CA ARG A 51 12.45 0.33 0.05
C ARG A 51 12.71 1.22 -1.17
N ARG A 52 13.23 0.67 -2.28
CA ARG A 52 13.45 1.43 -3.53
C ARG A 52 12.15 2.01 -4.10
N HIS A 53 11.06 1.25 -4.08
CA HIS A 53 9.77 1.74 -4.56
C HIS A 53 9.27 2.93 -3.71
N TYR A 54 9.37 2.84 -2.38
CA TYR A 54 8.87 3.87 -1.45
C TYR A 54 9.72 5.15 -1.53
N SER A 55 11.00 5.07 -1.87
CA SER A 55 11.84 6.27 -2.02
C SER A 55 11.50 7.09 -3.27
N THR A 56 10.98 6.46 -4.33
CA THR A 56 10.53 7.15 -5.55
C THR A 56 9.32 8.05 -5.30
N GLY A 57 8.46 7.71 -4.34
CA GLY A 57 7.23 8.45 -4.00
C GLY A 57 7.45 9.93 -3.66
N LYS A 58 8.66 10.33 -3.26
CA LYS A 58 9.04 11.74 -3.02
C LYS A 58 8.88 12.63 -4.26
N ASN A 59 8.85 12.04 -5.45
CA ASN A 59 8.73 12.76 -6.72
C ASN A 59 7.27 12.84 -7.22
N TYR A 60 6.30 12.30 -6.47
CA TYR A 60 4.88 12.37 -6.83
C TYR A 60 4.32 13.76 -6.58
N LYS A 61 3.27 14.13 -7.34
CA LYS A 61 2.43 15.30 -7.03
C LYS A 61 2.00 15.27 -5.56
N PHE A 62 2.07 16.42 -4.89
CA PHE A 62 1.79 16.57 -3.47
C PHE A 62 0.47 15.91 -3.04
N TRP A 63 -0.61 16.13 -3.81
CA TRP A 63 -1.92 15.54 -3.53
C TRP A 63 -1.90 14.00 -3.55
N HIS A 64 -1.15 13.38 -4.46
CA HIS A 64 -1.03 11.92 -4.51
C HIS A 64 -0.22 11.39 -3.33
N LEU A 65 0.86 12.08 -2.95
CA LEU A 65 1.65 11.74 -1.77
C LEU A 65 0.81 11.85 -0.48
N LEU A 66 0.00 12.92 -0.36
CA LEU A 66 -0.89 13.13 0.78
C LEU A 66 -1.95 12.03 0.87
N LEU A 67 -2.59 11.65 -0.24
CA LEU A 67 -3.59 10.57 -0.25
C LEU A 67 -2.99 9.22 0.14
N LEU A 68 -1.80 8.88 -0.40
CA LEU A 68 -1.09 7.65 -0.03
C LEU A 68 -0.69 7.64 1.45
N GLY A 69 -0.16 8.76 1.94
CA GLY A 69 0.22 8.93 3.34
C GLY A 69 -0.97 8.85 4.30
N LEU A 70 -2.12 9.45 3.95
CA LEU A 70 -3.35 9.37 4.74
C LEU A 70 -3.89 7.94 4.82
N TRP A 71 -3.87 7.20 3.71
CA TRP A 71 -4.30 5.81 3.69
C TRP A 71 -3.48 4.94 4.64
N GLU A 72 -2.14 5.02 4.54
CA GLU A 72 -1.24 4.23 5.37
C GLU A 72 -1.31 4.65 6.85
N SER A 73 -1.32 5.96 7.12
CA SER A 73 -1.36 6.51 8.48
C SER A 73 -2.68 6.22 9.18
N SER A 74 -3.83 6.39 8.51
CA SER A 74 -5.13 6.08 9.11
C SER A 74 -5.28 4.59 9.44
N SER A 75 -4.77 3.71 8.57
CA SER A 75 -4.79 2.26 8.80
C SER A 75 -3.91 1.88 10.00
N PHE A 76 -2.73 2.48 10.12
CA PHE A 76 -1.82 2.23 11.24
C PHE A 76 -2.35 2.79 12.57
N LEU A 77 -2.87 4.02 12.56
CA LEU A 77 -3.48 4.64 13.75
C LEU A 77 -4.71 3.87 14.23
N PHE A 78 -5.51 3.33 13.31
CA PHE A 78 -6.62 2.45 13.66
C PHE A 78 -6.13 1.21 14.42
N LEU A 79 -5.05 0.57 13.95
CA LEU A 79 -4.46 -0.59 14.63
C LEU A 79 -3.93 -0.25 16.03
N ILE A 80 -3.24 0.89 16.20
CA ILE A 80 -2.77 1.36 17.51
C ILE A 80 -3.96 1.61 18.44
N THR A 81 -4.95 2.34 17.96
CA THR A 81 -6.16 2.66 18.74
C THR A 81 -6.86 1.39 19.19
N LEU A 82 -6.91 0.38 18.32
CA LEU A 82 -7.49 -0.91 18.63
C LEU A 82 -6.76 -1.61 19.77
N LEU A 83 -5.43 -1.67 19.71
CA LEU A 83 -4.59 -2.26 20.76
C LEU A 83 -4.76 -1.56 22.11
N LEU A 84 -4.83 -0.22 22.11
CA LEU A 84 -5.04 0.57 23.33
C LEU A 84 -6.38 0.29 23.98
N ILE A 85 -7.46 0.15 23.20
CA ILE A 85 -8.78 -0.14 23.77
C ILE A 85 -8.81 -1.55 24.38
N PHE A 86 -8.21 -2.54 23.73
CA PHE A 86 -8.08 -3.89 24.30
C PHE A 86 -7.29 -3.89 25.61
N TYR A 87 -6.20 -3.12 25.67
CA TYR A 87 -5.36 -3.02 26.87
C TYR A 87 -6.12 -2.43 28.06
N HIS A 88 -6.86 -1.34 27.85
CA HIS A 88 -7.55 -0.63 28.94
C HIS A 88 -8.94 -1.20 29.28
N LYS A 89 -9.48 -2.13 28.48
CA LYS A 89 -10.83 -2.74 28.64
C LYS A 89 -11.99 -1.73 28.76
N LEU A 90 -11.75 -0.45 28.48
CA LEU A 90 -12.69 0.65 28.76
C LEU A 90 -14.03 0.51 28.02
N VAL A 91 -14.05 -0.15 26.86
CA VAL A 91 -15.21 -0.16 25.94
C VAL A 91 -15.28 -1.45 25.10
N LEU A 92 -14.94 -2.61 25.69
CA LEU A 92 -14.68 -3.87 24.97
C LEU A 92 -15.79 -4.27 23.98
N VAL A 93 -17.06 -4.19 24.39
CA VAL A 93 -18.20 -4.63 23.55
C VAL A 93 -18.34 -3.73 22.31
N GLN A 94 -18.30 -2.41 22.48
CA GLN A 94 -18.40 -1.46 21.37
C GLN A 94 -17.20 -1.59 20.44
N SER A 95 -16.00 -1.87 20.98
CA SER A 95 -14.81 -2.13 20.17
C SER A 95 -14.95 -3.38 19.33
N LEU A 96 -15.46 -4.48 19.87
CA LEU A 96 -15.72 -5.70 19.11
C LEU A 96 -16.71 -5.45 17.95
N VAL A 97 -17.74 -4.64 18.18
CA VAL A 97 -18.69 -4.24 17.12
C VAL A 97 -17.99 -3.43 16.02
N ILE A 98 -17.17 -2.43 16.39
CA ILE A 98 -16.43 -1.61 15.42
C ILE A 98 -15.45 -2.46 14.61
N ILE A 99 -14.73 -3.39 15.25
CA ILE A 99 -13.84 -4.33 14.56
C ILE A 99 -14.65 -5.21 13.60
N GLY A 100 -15.79 -5.74 14.04
CA GLY A 100 -16.66 -6.56 13.21
C GLY A 100 -17.13 -5.79 11.96
N LEU A 101 -17.54 -4.54 12.12
CA LEU A 101 -17.91 -3.66 11.01
C LEU A 101 -16.73 -3.36 10.08
N TRP A 102 -15.54 -3.14 10.63
CA TRP A 102 -14.33 -2.90 9.86
C TRP A 102 -13.93 -4.12 9.03
N ILE A 103 -13.83 -5.31 9.66
CA ILE A 103 -13.50 -6.57 8.98
C ILE A 103 -14.54 -6.87 7.89
N THR A 104 -15.84 -6.78 8.21
CA THR A 104 -16.89 -7.08 7.23
C THR A 104 -16.85 -6.15 6.02
N THR A 105 -16.67 -4.84 6.25
CA THR A 105 -16.50 -3.87 5.15
C THR A 105 -15.30 -4.22 4.28
N LYS A 106 -14.16 -4.56 4.88
CA LYS A 106 -12.95 -4.97 4.15
C LYS A 106 -13.17 -6.23 3.33
N LEU A 107 -13.79 -7.26 3.92
CA LEU A 107 -14.12 -8.50 3.22
C LEU A 107 -15.05 -8.25 2.03
N ILE A 108 -16.06 -7.38 2.16
CA ILE A 108 -16.96 -7.05 1.05
C ILE A 108 -16.18 -6.36 -0.09
N VAL A 109 -15.34 -5.37 0.23
CA VAL A 109 -14.52 -4.65 -0.75
C VAL A 109 -13.54 -5.60 -1.44
N THR A 110 -12.80 -6.39 -0.68
CA THR A 110 -11.85 -7.38 -1.21
C THR A 110 -12.55 -8.41 -2.09
N LYS A 111 -13.73 -8.91 -1.68
CA LYS A 111 -14.51 -9.86 -2.49
C LYS A 111 -14.91 -9.26 -3.84
N LYS A 112 -15.39 -8.02 -3.86
CA LYS A 112 -15.72 -7.32 -5.12
C LYS A 112 -14.49 -7.16 -6.01
N PHE A 113 -13.36 -6.79 -5.44
CA PHE A 113 -12.11 -6.64 -6.18
C PHE A 113 -11.59 -7.98 -6.72
N MET A 114 -11.68 -9.06 -5.95
CA MET A 114 -11.31 -10.40 -6.37
C MET A 114 -12.14 -10.89 -7.56
N ILE A 115 -13.46 -10.70 -7.51
CA ILE A 115 -14.36 -11.03 -8.63
C ILE A 115 -13.95 -10.24 -9.88
N LEU A 116 -13.68 -8.94 -9.73
CA LEU A 116 -13.27 -8.08 -10.83
C LEU A 116 -11.92 -8.49 -11.44
N GLN A 117 -10.99 -8.97 -10.62
CA GLN A 117 -9.66 -9.40 -11.04
C GLN A 117 -9.61 -10.88 -11.42
N GLU A 118 -10.71 -11.63 -11.37
CA GLU A 118 -10.75 -13.09 -11.57
C GLU A 118 -9.79 -13.85 -10.63
N GLU A 119 -9.39 -13.22 -9.52
CA GLU A 119 -8.50 -13.77 -8.51
C GLU A 119 -9.31 -14.54 -7.48
N LYS A 120 -8.83 -15.73 -7.12
CA LYS A 120 -9.45 -16.57 -6.09
C LYS A 120 -8.43 -16.76 -4.96
N GLN A 121 -8.89 -17.13 -3.77
CA GLN A 121 -8.07 -17.71 -2.67
C GLN A 121 -7.51 -16.81 -1.55
N LEU A 122 -7.74 -15.48 -1.53
CA LEU A 122 -7.19 -14.62 -0.46
C LEU A 122 -8.22 -13.93 0.44
N LEU A 123 -9.51 -14.19 0.26
CA LEU A 123 -10.56 -13.40 0.92
C LEU A 123 -10.46 -13.41 2.44
N LEU A 124 -10.45 -14.60 3.06
CA LEU A 124 -10.46 -14.73 4.53
C LEU A 124 -9.13 -14.31 5.17
N LEU A 125 -8.00 -14.51 4.46
CA LEU A 125 -6.68 -14.11 4.93
C LEU A 125 -6.38 -12.62 4.67
N SER A 126 -7.18 -11.94 3.86
CA SER A 126 -6.94 -10.53 3.49
C SER A 126 -6.83 -9.58 4.68
N PRO A 127 -7.64 -9.67 5.75
CA PRO A 127 -7.49 -8.76 6.90
C PRO A 127 -6.15 -8.95 7.62
N LEU A 128 -5.65 -10.19 7.69
CA LEU A 128 -4.35 -10.50 8.28
C LEU A 128 -3.21 -9.97 7.40
N PHE A 129 -3.29 -10.17 6.08
CA PHE A 129 -2.26 -9.64 5.19
C PHE A 129 -2.24 -8.11 5.17
N GLU A 130 -3.39 -7.45 5.29
CA GLU A 130 -3.48 -6.00 5.37
C GLU A 130 -2.76 -5.45 6.60
N THR A 131 -2.97 -6.03 7.79
CA THR A 131 -2.28 -5.58 9.01
C THR A 131 -0.77 -5.79 8.91
N ILE A 132 -0.33 -6.91 8.33
CA ILE A 132 1.09 -7.18 8.06
C ILE A 132 1.67 -6.13 7.10
N ILE A 133 0.99 -5.86 5.98
CA ILE A 133 1.46 -4.90 4.97
C ILE A 133 1.53 -3.48 5.52
N VAL A 134 0.52 -3.03 6.27
CA VAL A 134 0.51 -1.69 6.88
C VAL A 134 1.69 -1.56 7.86
N THR A 135 1.92 -2.58 8.70
CA THR A 135 3.03 -2.56 9.67
C THR A 135 4.40 -2.56 8.96
N LEU A 136 4.57 -3.41 7.93
CA LEU A 136 5.80 -3.45 7.13
C LEU A 136 6.02 -2.13 6.38
N GLY A 137 4.97 -1.49 5.87
CA GLY A 137 5.03 -0.18 5.22
C GLY A 137 5.63 0.89 6.11
N VAL A 138 5.16 0.99 7.36
CA VAL A 138 5.69 1.92 8.36
C VAL A 138 7.17 1.63 8.65
N ILE A 139 7.55 0.36 8.83
CA ILE A 139 8.94 -0.05 9.05
C ILE A 139 9.83 0.35 7.85
N ILE A 140 9.36 0.13 6.62
CA ILE A 140 10.07 0.46 5.38
C ILE A 140 10.24 1.99 5.25
N ASN A 141 9.19 2.75 5.53
CA ASN A 141 9.21 4.21 5.51
C ASN A 141 10.20 4.77 6.54
N LEU A 142 10.17 4.27 7.78
CA LEU A 142 11.14 4.64 8.82
C LEU A 142 12.57 4.25 8.42
N SER A 143 12.77 3.05 7.86
CA SER A 143 14.06 2.61 7.36
C SER A 143 14.60 3.53 6.26
N ASN A 144 13.74 4.02 5.37
CA ASN A 144 14.13 4.97 4.32
C ASN A 144 14.43 6.38 4.85
N MET A 145 13.86 6.76 5.99
CA MET A 145 14.14 8.03 6.64
C MET A 145 15.48 7.98 7.41
N LEU A 146 15.75 6.87 8.11
CA LEU A 146 16.94 6.72 8.97
C LEU A 146 18.17 6.23 8.21
N LEU A 147 18.01 5.30 7.25
CA LEU A 147 19.11 4.67 6.53
C LEU A 147 19.13 5.16 5.08
N LYS A 148 20.23 5.81 4.67
CA LYS A 148 20.44 6.17 3.27
C LYS A 148 20.44 4.91 2.40
N GLN A 149 19.66 4.93 1.33
CA GLN A 149 19.68 3.85 0.35
C GLN A 149 21.02 3.85 -0.39
N ARG A 150 21.57 2.66 -0.63
CA ARG A 150 22.71 2.52 -1.54
C ARG A 150 22.28 3.00 -2.92
N LYS A 151 23.00 4.00 -3.45
CA LYS A 151 22.89 4.37 -4.86
C LYS A 151 23.39 3.18 -5.69
N TRP A 152 22.75 2.93 -6.83
CA TRP A 152 23.27 1.97 -7.80
C TRP A 152 24.70 2.37 -8.18
N LYS A 153 25.56 1.36 -8.37
CA LYS A 153 26.82 1.52 -9.11
C LYS A 153 26.50 1.62 -10.59
#